data_AF-A0A662A9E8-F1
#
_entry.id   AF-A0A662A9E8-F1
#
_cell.length_a   1.000
_cell.length_b   1.000
_cell.length_c   1.000
_cell.angle_alpha   90.00
_cell.angle_beta   90.00
_cell.angle_gamma   90.00
#
_symmetry.space_group_name_H-M   'P 1'
#
loop_
_entity.id
_entity.type
_entity.pdbx_description
1 polymer ?
#
loop_
_entity_poly.entity_id
_entity_poly.type
_entity_poly.pdbx_seq_one_letter_code
_entity_poly.pdbx_strand_id
1 'polypeptide(L)'
;MLKIKLTVALIILFTGFSFAQNADVIIGKYLLPNDLEVELFKQDGKYFGKIVGLNNYRDGETRDVKNSDSSKRNDLLLGKLIIKDLEYDAEEKIWVNGEMYGPDKGINVNLKITEVTETGIIIVGSKYIMRKTMEWKRI
;
A
#
# COMPACT_ATOMS: atom_id res chain seq x y z
N MET A 1 51.90 -12.75 37.40
CA MET A 1 50.64 -12.20 37.95
C MET A 1 50.68 -10.71 37.65
N LEU A 2 49.83 -10.07 36.86
CA LEU A 2 48.37 -10.09 36.75
C LEU A 2 47.98 -9.66 35.33
N LYS A 3 46.91 -10.25 34.80
CA LYS A 3 46.49 -10.25 33.39
C LYS A 3 46.00 -8.87 32.94
N ILE A 4 46.55 -8.33 31.86
CA ILE A 4 45.99 -7.17 31.14
C ILE A 4 44.65 -7.62 30.55
N LYS A 5 43.54 -7.18 31.16
CA LYS A 5 42.20 -7.45 30.65
C LYS A 5 41.97 -6.54 29.44
N LEU A 6 42.11 -7.13 28.25
CA LEU A 6 41.73 -6.54 26.99
C LEU A 6 40.20 -6.47 26.94
N THR A 7 39.61 -5.38 27.43
CA THR A 7 38.16 -5.15 27.28
C THR A 7 37.93 -4.72 25.83
N VAL A 8 37.71 -5.70 24.95
CA VAL A 8 37.21 -5.46 23.59
C VAL A 8 35.76 -5.01 23.74
N ALA A 9 35.53 -3.71 23.62
CA ALA A 9 34.19 -3.17 23.46
C ALA A 9 33.67 -3.62 22.09
N LEU A 10 32.75 -4.59 22.10
CA LEU A 10 32.03 -5.05 20.93
C LEU A 10 31.05 -3.95 20.50
N ILE A 11 31.51 -3.06 19.62
CA ILE A 11 30.64 -2.13 18.89
C ILE A 11 29.92 -2.98 17.84
N ILE A 12 28.73 -3.47 18.19
CA ILE A 12 27.83 -4.09 17.22
C ILE A 12 27.36 -2.96 16.30
N LEU A 13 27.90 -2.97 15.08
CA LEU A 13 27.46 -2.15 13.95
C LEU A 13 25.97 -2.44 13.69
N PHE A 14 25.10 -1.51 14.08
CA PHE A 14 23.70 -1.48 13.68
C PHE A 14 23.59 -0.87 12.26
N THR A 15 24.29 -1.44 11.28
CA THR A 15 24.20 -1.02 9.88
C THR A 15 23.10 -1.82 9.19
N GLY A 16 21.85 -1.43 9.43
CA GLY A 16 20.68 -2.18 8.91
C GLY A 16 19.52 -1.35 8.37
N PHE A 17 19.59 -0.01 8.32
CA PHE A 17 18.39 0.80 8.05
C PHE A 17 18.49 1.80 6.88
N SER A 18 19.59 1.86 6.13
CA SER A 18 19.76 2.90 5.10
C SER A 18 18.89 2.76 3.85
N PHE A 19 18.18 1.64 3.64
CA PHE A 19 17.28 1.46 2.48
C PHE A 19 15.80 1.75 2.79
N ALA A 20 15.40 1.80 4.07
CA ALA A 20 14.00 2.00 4.45
C ALA A 20 13.47 3.40 4.09
N GLN A 21 14.33 4.42 4.08
CA GLN A 21 13.92 5.81 3.83
C GLN A 21 13.29 6.02 2.43
N ASN A 22 13.75 5.31 1.39
CA ASN A 22 13.15 5.41 0.07
C ASN A 22 11.91 4.52 -0.09
N ALA A 23 11.87 3.36 0.55
CA ALA A 23 10.75 2.42 0.45
C ALA A 23 9.48 2.95 1.13
N ASP A 24 9.63 3.71 2.21
CA ASP A 24 8.50 4.25 2.99
C ASP A 24 7.89 5.52 2.37
N VAL A 25 8.44 6.00 1.25
CA VAL A 25 7.95 7.22 0.56
C VAL A 25 6.47 7.10 0.15
N ILE A 26 5.96 5.90 -0.11
CA ILE A 26 4.56 5.67 -0.50
C ILE A 26 3.56 5.74 0.66
N ILE A 27 4.03 5.85 1.91
CA ILE A 27 3.13 6.01 3.06
C ILE A 27 2.45 7.38 2.97
N GLY A 28 1.14 7.41 3.17
CA GLY A 28 0.36 8.64 3.08
C GLY A 28 -1.07 8.42 2.57
N LYS A 29 -1.78 9.52 2.32
CA LYS A 29 -3.16 9.52 1.82
C LYS A 29 -3.18 9.85 0.34
N TYR A 30 -4.09 9.20 -0.38
CA TYR A 30 -4.22 9.31 -1.81
C TYR A 30 -5.67 9.37 -2.26
N LEU A 31 -5.98 10.27 -3.19
CA LEU A 31 -7.22 10.33 -3.92
C LEU A 31 -7.13 9.41 -5.14
N LEU A 32 -8.06 8.47 -5.22
CA LEU A 32 -8.22 7.58 -6.36
C LEU A 32 -9.08 8.24 -7.45
N PRO A 33 -8.97 7.79 -8.71
CA PRO A 33 -9.82 8.29 -9.81
C PRO A 33 -11.33 8.07 -9.65
N ASN A 34 -11.76 7.28 -8.66
CA ASN A 34 -13.15 7.01 -8.34
C ASN A 34 -13.63 7.79 -7.09
N ASP A 35 -12.84 8.76 -6.64
CA ASP A 35 -13.12 9.61 -5.47
C ASP A 35 -13.00 8.92 -4.10
N LEU A 36 -12.48 7.70 -4.01
CA LEU A 36 -12.07 7.14 -2.73
C LEU A 36 -10.76 7.77 -2.25
N GLU A 37 -10.66 8.05 -0.96
CA GLU A 37 -9.38 8.33 -0.30
C GLU A 37 -8.85 7.06 0.35
N VAL A 38 -7.59 6.75 0.10
CA VAL A 38 -6.91 5.58 0.65
C VAL A 38 -5.69 6.04 1.43
N GLU A 39 -5.57 5.56 2.66
CA GLU A 39 -4.34 5.69 3.45
C GLU A 39 -3.49 4.43 3.25
N LEU A 40 -2.30 4.61 2.68
CA LEU A 40 -1.25 3.58 2.63
C LEU A 40 -0.42 3.65 3.91
N PHE A 41 -0.22 2.50 4.55
CA PHE A 41 0.53 2.35 5.79
C PHE A 41 1.36 1.08 5.79
N LYS A 42 2.40 1.03 6.62
CA LYS A 42 3.28 -0.13 6.76
C LYS A 42 2.89 -0.96 7.98
N GLN A 43 2.86 -2.28 7.82
CA GLN A 43 2.66 -3.24 8.89
C GLN A 43 3.50 -4.48 8.59
N ASP A 44 4.24 -4.99 9.58
CA ASP A 44 5.03 -6.23 9.46
C ASP A 44 5.98 -6.26 8.25
N GLY A 45 6.56 -5.10 7.90
CA GLY A 45 7.48 -4.96 6.78
C GLY A 45 6.83 -4.83 5.39
N LYS A 46 5.50 -4.93 5.29
CA LYS A 46 4.73 -4.78 4.05
C LYS A 46 3.83 -3.55 4.10
N TYR A 47 3.29 -3.16 2.95
CA TYR A 47 2.36 -2.03 2.84
C TYR A 47 0.93 -2.50 2.60
N PHE A 48 0.03 -1.80 3.26
CA PHE A 48 -1.40 -2.04 3.31
C PHE A 48 -2.14 -0.75 3.05
N GLY A 49 -3.42 -0.83 2.71
CA GLY A 49 -4.21 0.36 2.46
C GLY A 49 -5.68 0.19 2.80
N LYS A 50 -6.23 1.20 3.47
CA LYS A 50 -7.64 1.24 3.87
C LYS A 50 -8.30 2.50 3.34
N ILE A 51 -9.60 2.41 3.09
CA ILE A 51 -10.41 3.57 2.70
C ILE A 51 -10.57 4.50 3.91
N VAL A 52 -10.22 5.77 3.77
CA VAL A 52 -10.33 6.80 4.83
C VAL A 52 -11.28 7.95 4.45
N GLY A 53 -11.73 7.99 3.21
CA GLY A 53 -12.66 8.99 2.70
C GLY A 53 -13.40 8.46 1.48
N LEU A 54 -14.62 8.95 1.25
CA LEU A 54 -15.46 8.52 0.13
C LEU A 54 -15.66 9.60 -0.93
N ASN A 55 -15.43 10.88 -0.65
CA ASN A 55 -15.59 12.04 -1.56
C ASN A 55 -16.65 11.93 -2.68
N ASN A 56 -17.91 11.61 -2.31
CA ASN A 56 -19.01 11.44 -3.27
C ASN A 56 -18.87 10.23 -4.22
N TYR A 57 -18.09 9.22 -3.82
CA TYR A 57 -17.96 7.91 -4.46
C TYR A 57 -19.35 7.39 -4.83
N ARG A 58 -19.58 7.28 -6.14
CA ARG A 58 -20.81 6.76 -6.74
C ARG A 58 -22.07 7.36 -6.11
N ASP A 59 -22.14 8.69 -6.10
CA ASP A 59 -23.29 9.46 -5.61
C ASP A 59 -23.61 9.21 -4.12
N GLY A 60 -22.55 9.08 -3.31
CA GLY A 60 -22.65 8.92 -1.86
C GLY A 60 -22.84 7.49 -1.39
N GLU A 61 -22.42 6.50 -2.19
CA GLU A 61 -22.48 5.09 -1.81
C GLU A 61 -21.51 4.82 -0.64
N THR A 62 -22.04 4.32 0.48
CA THR A 62 -21.27 4.06 1.71
C THR A 62 -21.00 2.58 1.97
N ARG A 63 -21.69 1.69 1.24
CA ARG A 63 -21.66 0.24 1.44
C ARG A 63 -21.11 -0.47 0.21
N ASP A 64 -20.55 -1.66 0.43
CA ASP A 64 -19.92 -2.47 -0.60
C ASP A 64 -20.91 -3.25 -1.47
N VAL A 65 -21.93 -2.58 -2.04
CA VAL A 65 -23.10 -3.23 -2.65
C VAL A 65 -22.76 -4.12 -3.85
N LYS A 66 -21.58 -3.94 -4.46
CA LYS A 66 -21.09 -4.71 -5.60
C LYS A 66 -20.21 -5.89 -5.22
N ASN A 67 -20.00 -6.16 -3.92
CA ASN A 67 -19.20 -7.30 -3.51
C ASN A 67 -19.75 -8.61 -4.12
N SER A 68 -18.86 -9.41 -4.70
CA SER A 68 -19.21 -10.69 -5.28
C SER A 68 -19.73 -11.67 -4.22
N ASP A 69 -19.23 -11.55 -2.99
CA ASP A 69 -19.77 -12.21 -1.80
C ASP A 69 -20.97 -11.42 -1.26
N SER A 70 -22.17 -12.01 -1.34
CA SER A 70 -23.42 -11.38 -0.91
C SER A 70 -23.44 -11.03 0.57
N SER A 71 -22.72 -11.77 1.42
CA SER A 71 -22.67 -11.52 2.86
C SER A 71 -21.95 -10.20 3.20
N LYS A 72 -21.05 -9.75 2.32
CA LYS A 72 -20.23 -8.55 2.49
C LYS A 72 -20.84 -7.29 1.89
N ARG A 73 -21.98 -7.40 1.17
CA ARG A 73 -22.61 -6.26 0.49
C ARG A 73 -23.12 -5.17 1.42
N ASN A 74 -23.33 -5.53 2.69
CA ASN A 74 -23.73 -4.60 3.73
C ASN A 74 -22.55 -3.98 4.48
N ASP A 75 -21.32 -4.40 4.22
CA ASP A 75 -20.13 -3.83 4.86
C ASP A 75 -19.99 -2.36 4.50
N LEU A 76 -19.55 -1.56 5.47
CA LEU A 76 -19.13 -0.19 5.21
C LEU A 76 -17.84 -0.18 4.38
N LEU A 77 -17.77 0.76 3.43
CA LEU A 77 -16.56 1.02 2.67
C LEU A 77 -15.52 1.77 3.51
N LEU A 78 -15.96 2.73 4.32
CA LEU A 78 -15.06 3.48 5.20
C LEU A 78 -14.36 2.55 6.21
N GLY A 79 -13.04 2.65 6.29
CA GLY A 79 -12.19 1.79 7.12
C GLY A 79 -11.87 0.42 6.52
N LYS A 80 -12.48 0.05 5.38
CA LYS A 80 -12.25 -1.24 4.74
C LYS A 80 -10.81 -1.34 4.24
N LEU A 81 -10.11 -2.40 4.66
CA LEU A 81 -8.79 -2.75 4.16
C LEU A 81 -8.91 -3.29 2.73
N ILE A 82 -8.45 -2.51 1.75
CA ILE A 82 -8.57 -2.84 0.33
C ILE A 82 -7.24 -3.15 -0.34
N ILE A 83 -6.10 -2.82 0.27
CA ILE A 83 -4.76 -3.13 -0.27
C ILE A 83 -4.01 -3.98 0.75
N LYS A 84 -3.35 -5.02 0.28
CA LYS A 84 -2.59 -5.97 1.11
C LYS A 84 -1.28 -6.36 0.45
N ASP A 85 -0.30 -6.69 1.30
CA ASP A 85 0.92 -7.39 0.93
C ASP A 85 1.79 -6.71 -0.13
N LEU A 86 1.74 -5.37 -0.25
CA LEU A 86 2.69 -4.66 -1.08
C LEU A 86 4.09 -4.79 -0.48
N GLU A 87 5.07 -5.13 -1.30
CA GLU A 87 6.46 -5.31 -0.91
C GLU A 87 7.36 -4.44 -1.79
N TYR A 88 8.34 -3.77 -1.20
CA TYR A 88 9.30 -2.97 -1.96
C TYR A 88 10.38 -3.87 -2.55
N ASP A 89 10.51 -3.84 -3.88
CA ASP A 89 11.60 -4.44 -4.63
C ASP A 89 12.73 -3.40 -4.78
N ALA A 90 13.86 -3.63 -4.12
CA ALA A 90 14.98 -2.71 -4.10
C ALA A 90 15.80 -2.71 -5.41
N GLU A 91 15.75 -3.80 -6.18
CA GLU A 91 16.47 -3.91 -7.45
C GLU A 91 15.76 -3.07 -8.52
N GLU A 92 14.45 -3.24 -8.62
CA GLU A 92 13.59 -2.55 -9.59
C GLU A 92 13.09 -1.18 -9.08
N LYS A 93 13.26 -0.88 -7.78
CA LYS A 93 12.78 0.34 -7.11
C LYS A 93 11.27 0.57 -7.24
N ILE A 94 10.50 -0.50 -7.18
CA ILE A 94 9.03 -0.49 -7.30
C ILE A 94 8.41 -1.29 -6.16
N TRP A 95 7.08 -1.18 -5.98
CA TRP A 95 6.36 -2.03 -5.04
C TRP A 95 5.53 -3.06 -5.79
N VAL A 96 5.65 -4.31 -5.38
CA VAL A 96 5.08 -5.49 -6.06
C VAL A 96 4.32 -6.38 -5.09
N ASN A 97 3.80 -7.50 -5.59
CA ASN A 97 3.06 -8.55 -4.85
C ASN A 97 1.76 -8.12 -4.17
N GLY A 98 1.37 -6.86 -4.33
CA GLY A 98 0.14 -6.33 -3.77
C GLY A 98 -1.11 -6.98 -4.33
N GLU A 99 -2.14 -7.08 -3.50
CA GLU A 99 -3.52 -7.33 -3.91
C GLU A 99 -4.38 -6.10 -3.57
N MET A 100 -5.26 -5.70 -4.49
CA MET A 100 -6.22 -4.63 -4.28
C MET A 100 -7.65 -5.08 -4.57
N TYR A 101 -8.55 -4.87 -3.62
CA TYR A 101 -10.00 -4.96 -3.82
C TYR A 101 -10.55 -3.67 -4.42
N GLY A 102 -11.17 -3.76 -5.60
CA GLY A 102 -11.86 -2.65 -6.25
C GLY A 102 -13.37 -2.70 -5.99
N PRO A 103 -13.93 -1.90 -5.07
CA PRO A 103 -15.36 -1.92 -4.73
C PRO A 103 -16.26 -1.50 -5.91
N ASP A 104 -15.72 -0.79 -6.91
CA ASP A 104 -16.46 -0.41 -8.13
C ASP A 104 -16.97 -1.59 -8.95
N LYS A 105 -16.26 -2.72 -8.84
CA LYS A 105 -16.48 -3.93 -9.64
C LYS A 105 -16.60 -5.18 -8.78
N GLY A 106 -16.35 -5.09 -7.47
CA GLY A 106 -16.44 -6.23 -6.56
C GLY A 106 -15.37 -7.29 -6.78
N ILE A 107 -14.18 -6.89 -7.28
CA ILE A 107 -13.11 -7.81 -7.67
C ILE A 107 -11.77 -7.44 -7.02
N ASN A 108 -10.98 -8.47 -6.75
CA ASN A 108 -9.55 -8.31 -6.47
C ASN A 108 -8.72 -8.31 -7.75
N VAL A 109 -7.66 -7.51 -7.74
CA VAL A 109 -6.63 -7.40 -8.78
C VAL A 109 -5.24 -7.44 -8.14
N ASN A 110 -4.23 -7.86 -8.90
CA ASN A 110 -2.84 -7.65 -8.50
C ASN A 110 -2.50 -6.18 -8.63
N LEU A 111 -1.77 -5.64 -7.67
CA LEU A 111 -1.38 -4.24 -7.57
C LEU A 111 0.14 -4.11 -7.56
N LYS A 112 0.65 -3.17 -8.37
CA LYS A 112 2.03 -2.68 -8.30
C LYS A 112 2.03 -1.16 -8.23
N ILE A 113 2.98 -0.57 -7.52
CA ILE A 113 3.30 0.86 -7.61
C ILE A 113 4.63 0.96 -8.36
N THR A 114 4.61 1.57 -9.55
CA THR A 114 5.76 1.59 -10.45
C THR A 114 6.54 2.89 -10.41
N GLU A 115 5.94 3.96 -9.92
CA GLU A 115 6.56 5.28 -9.89
C GLU A 115 5.97 6.14 -8.77
N VAL A 116 6.81 6.98 -8.18
CA VAL A 116 6.43 8.05 -7.26
C VAL A 116 6.69 9.36 -7.99
N THR A 117 5.65 10.16 -8.16
CA THR A 117 5.71 11.45 -8.87
C THR A 117 5.66 12.60 -7.87
N GLU A 118 5.80 13.83 -8.36
CA GLU A 118 5.63 15.04 -7.53
C GLU A 118 4.21 15.15 -6.95
N THR A 119 3.20 14.67 -7.68
CA THR A 119 1.77 14.79 -7.33
C THR A 119 1.19 13.54 -6.68
N GLY A 120 1.91 12.42 -6.66
CA GLY A 120 1.31 11.15 -6.25
C GLY A 120 2.12 9.91 -6.61
N ILE A 121 1.41 8.88 -7.07
CA ILE A 121 2.00 7.60 -7.46
C ILE A 121 1.32 7.05 -8.72
N ILE A 122 2.10 6.32 -9.52
CA ILE A 122 1.59 5.54 -10.65
C ILE A 122 1.44 4.09 -10.22
N ILE A 123 0.22 3.59 -10.36
CA ILE A 123 -0.13 2.22 -10.02
C ILE A 123 -0.51 1.41 -11.26
N VAL A 124 -0.35 0.11 -11.14
CA VAL A 124 -0.81 -0.85 -12.13
C VAL A 124 -1.67 -1.89 -11.43
N GLY A 125 -2.95 -1.93 -11.80
CA GLY A 125 -3.85 -3.03 -11.50
C GLY A 125 -3.83 -4.06 -12.62
N SER A 126 -3.77 -5.34 -12.31
CA SER A 126 -3.86 -6.41 -13.33
C SER A 126 -4.66 -7.61 -12.86
N LYS A 127 -5.37 -8.24 -13.80
CA LYS A 127 -6.13 -9.48 -13.58
C LYS A 127 -6.18 -10.28 -14.87
N TYR A 128 -5.68 -11.51 -14.84
CA TYR A 128 -5.48 -12.34 -16.05
C TYR A 128 -4.67 -11.56 -17.10
N ILE A 129 -5.20 -11.42 -18.32
CA ILE A 129 -4.58 -10.66 -19.42
C ILE A 129 -4.83 -9.15 -19.36
N MET A 130 -5.72 -8.69 -18.47
CA MET A 130 -6.09 -7.27 -18.37
C MET A 130 -5.12 -6.54 -17.45
N ARG A 131 -4.67 -5.36 -17.88
CA ARG A 131 -3.84 -4.44 -17.11
C ARG A 131 -4.38 -3.03 -17.27
N LYS A 132 -4.39 -2.26 -16.18
CA LYS A 132 -4.76 -0.85 -16.19
C LYS A 132 -3.77 -0.05 -15.35
N THR A 133 -3.24 1.01 -15.94
CA THR A 133 -2.42 2.00 -15.23
C THR A 133 -3.33 3.11 -14.70
N MET A 134 -3.10 3.56 -13.47
CA MET A 134 -3.85 4.65 -12.84
C MET A 134 -2.87 5.55 -12.09
N GLU A 135 -3.14 6.85 -12.08
CA GLU A 135 -2.47 7.80 -11.20
C GLU A 135 -3.33 8.00 -9.95
N TRP A 136 -2.72 7.92 -8.78
CA TRP A 136 -3.33 8.31 -7.52
C TRP A 136 -2.67 9.58 -7.03
N LYS A 137 -3.48 10.60 -6.71
CA LYS A 137 -2.98 11.91 -6.29
C LYS A 137 -2.77 11.90 -4.78
N ARG A 138 -1.62 12.33 -4.31
CA ARG A 138 -1.36 12.49 -2.87
C ARG A 138 -2.20 13.65 -2.32
N ILE A 139 -2.70 13.51 -1.10
CA ILE A 139 -3.49 14.51 -0.35
C ILE A 139 -2.74 14.90 0.93
#